data_AF-T1H377-F1
#
_entry.id   AF-T1H377-F1
#
_cell.length_a   1.000
_cell.length_b   1.000
_cell.length_c   1.000
_cell.angle_alpha   90.00
_cell.angle_beta   90.00
_cell.angle_gamma   90.00
#
_symmetry.space_group_name_H-M   'P 1'
#
loop_
_entity.id
_entity.type
_entity.pdbx_description
1 polymer ?
#
loop_
_entity_poly.entity_id
_entity_poly.type
_entity_poly.pdbx_seq_one_letter_code
_entity_poly.pdbx_strand_id
1 'polypeptide(L)'
;PVFYAERSIWHVHFRISGTTGHGSLLHKNTTGQKLRYLVDKLMDMRAVEEKKLENNPHFTIGDVTTINLTMINGGVQDNVVPPMINVGFDIRIALDLDHKFLNVEVDPQICPGGTDSKYLRSVGIPAFGYSPMPNTKILLHGHDEYLGAETYLRGIEIYTKIITNVANVE
;
A
#
# COMPACT_ATOMS: atom_id res chain seq x y z
N PRO A 1 -11.00 -14.01 5.19
CA PRO A 1 -9.68 -14.04 4.51
C PRO A 1 -8.58 -14.15 5.56
N VAL A 2 -7.50 -14.89 5.27
CA VAL A 2 -6.33 -14.99 6.17
C VAL A 2 -5.23 -14.13 5.59
N PHE A 3 -4.78 -13.11 6.34
CA PHE A 3 -3.70 -12.22 5.91
C PHE A 3 -2.37 -12.69 6.48
N TYR A 4 -1.60 -13.41 5.67
CA TYR A 4 -0.29 -13.90 6.11
C TYR A 4 0.81 -12.83 5.98
N ALA A 5 0.53 -11.77 5.21
CA ALA A 5 1.49 -10.74 4.81
C ALA A 5 0.81 -9.35 4.74
N GLU A 6 1.60 -8.29 4.96
CA GLU A 6 1.18 -6.89 4.89
C GLU A 6 2.18 -6.09 4.06
N ARG A 7 1.68 -5.31 3.10
CA ARG A 7 2.57 -4.46 2.32
C ARG A 7 3.14 -3.34 3.17
N SER A 8 4.41 -3.04 2.96
CA SER A 8 5.02 -1.87 3.57
C SER A 8 4.51 -0.60 2.88
N ILE A 9 3.80 0.25 3.61
CA ILE A 9 3.28 1.55 3.12
C ILE A 9 4.32 2.63 3.29
N TRP A 10 4.69 3.27 2.19
CA TRP A 10 5.68 4.33 2.11
C TRP A 10 5.03 5.58 1.49
N HIS A 11 4.78 6.59 2.33
CA HIS A 11 4.41 7.92 1.86
C HIS A 11 5.68 8.73 1.65
N VAL A 12 6.14 8.82 0.40
CA VAL A 12 7.40 9.47 0.05
C VAL A 12 7.12 10.86 -0.50
N HIS A 13 7.69 11.87 0.15
CA HIS A 13 7.57 13.27 -0.27
C HIS A 13 8.91 13.79 -0.81
N PHE A 14 8.94 14.15 -2.09
CA PHE A 14 10.09 14.77 -2.73
C PHE A 14 9.93 16.28 -2.72
N ARG A 15 10.95 16.98 -2.23
CA ARG A 15 11.09 18.44 -2.37
C ARG A 15 12.09 18.73 -3.47
N ILE A 16 11.63 19.29 -4.57
CA ILE A 16 12.41 19.52 -5.77
C ILE A 16 12.67 21.02 -5.90
N SER A 17 13.93 21.44 -5.79
CA SER A 17 14.34 22.82 -6.02
C SER A 17 14.98 22.99 -7.41
N GLY A 18 14.90 24.20 -7.97
CA GLY A 18 15.45 24.48 -9.29
C GLY A 18 15.60 25.98 -9.57
N THR A 19 16.15 26.28 -10.74
CA THR A 19 16.32 27.66 -11.21
C THR A 19 14.95 28.34 -11.36
N THR A 20 14.81 29.53 -10.77
CA THR A 20 13.64 30.40 -10.90
C THR A 20 13.92 31.55 -11.86
N GLY A 21 12.87 32.17 -12.37
CA GLY A 21 12.98 33.34 -13.23
C GLY A 21 11.72 33.59 -14.05
N HIS A 22 11.78 34.58 -14.93
CA HIS A 22 10.65 34.99 -15.74
C HIS A 22 10.26 33.89 -16.74
N GLY A 23 8.96 33.57 -16.84
CA GLY A 23 8.42 32.46 -17.63
C GLY A 23 8.63 32.59 -19.14
N SER A 24 8.97 33.77 -19.64
CA SER A 24 9.35 33.98 -21.05
C SER A 24 10.77 33.53 -21.39
N LEU A 25 11.57 33.13 -20.39
CA LEU A 25 12.97 32.75 -20.56
C LEU A 25 13.13 31.23 -20.39
N LEU A 26 13.98 30.63 -21.23
CA LEU A 26 14.26 29.19 -21.20
C LEU A 26 15.38 28.86 -20.19
N HIS A 27 15.04 28.96 -18.91
CA HIS A 27 15.95 28.58 -17.84
C HIS A 27 16.30 27.08 -17.90
N LYS A 28 17.56 26.74 -17.57
CA LYS A 28 18.01 25.36 -17.39
C LYS A 28 17.92 24.96 -15.92
N ASN A 29 17.85 23.65 -15.66
CA ASN A 29 17.82 23.08 -14.31
C ASN A 29 16.58 23.52 -13.50
N THR A 30 15.44 23.65 -14.19
CA THR A 30 14.18 24.06 -13.57
C THR A 30 13.57 22.92 -12.77
N THR A 31 12.70 23.27 -11.82
CA THR A 31 11.91 22.30 -11.05
C THR A 31 11.09 21.40 -11.96
N GLY A 32 10.50 21.92 -13.04
CA GLY A 32 9.74 21.14 -14.02
C GLY A 32 10.57 20.06 -14.74
N GLN A 33 11.81 20.35 -15.13
CA GLN A 33 12.70 19.37 -15.76
C GLN A 33 13.05 18.22 -14.80
N LYS A 34 13.35 18.56 -13.54
CA LYS A 34 13.66 17.56 -12.50
C LYS A 34 12.44 16.74 -12.10
N LEU A 35 11.27 17.40 -11.99
CA LEU A 35 9.99 16.75 -11.74
C LEU A 35 9.71 15.70 -12.79
N ARG A 36 9.84 16.06 -14.07
CA ARG A 36 9.65 15.13 -15.18
C ARG A 36 10.54 13.91 -15.04
N TYR A 37 11.84 14.09 -14.81
CA TYR A 37 12.77 12.97 -14.64
C TYR A 37 12.35 12.03 -13.50
N LEU A 38 11.95 12.57 -12.35
CA LEU A 38 11.51 11.78 -11.20
C LEU A 38 10.21 11.01 -11.51
N VAL A 39 9.21 11.69 -12.07
CA VAL A 39 7.91 11.10 -12.37
C VAL A 39 8.04 10.01 -13.41
N ASP A 40 8.80 10.27 -14.50
CA ASP A 40 9.04 9.28 -15.55
C ASP A 40 9.63 7.99 -14.96
N LYS A 41 10.64 8.09 -14.09
CA LYS A 41 11.25 6.93 -13.43
C LYS A 41 10.26 6.13 -12.57
N LEU A 42 9.43 6.81 -11.79
CA LEU A 42 8.46 6.14 -10.91
C LEU A 42 7.28 5.56 -11.69
N MET A 43 6.87 6.19 -12.79
CA MET A 43 5.84 5.67 -13.69
C MET A 43 6.36 4.49 -14.51
N ASP A 44 7.62 4.49 -14.94
CA ASP A 44 8.25 3.34 -15.60
C ASP A 44 8.25 2.12 -14.67
N MET A 45 8.61 2.31 -13.38
CA MET A 45 8.53 1.24 -12.38
C MET A 45 7.10 0.74 -12.17
N ARG A 46 6.13 1.65 -12.11
CA ARG A 46 4.71 1.30 -12.00
C ARG A 46 4.25 0.43 -13.17
N ALA A 47 4.61 0.80 -14.40
CA ALA A 47 4.22 0.05 -15.60
C ALA A 47 4.79 -1.38 -15.62
N VAL A 48 5.99 -1.59 -15.03
CA VAL A 48 6.55 -2.93 -14.86
C VAL A 48 5.69 -3.76 -13.90
N GLU A 49 5.25 -3.18 -12.78
CA GLU A 49 4.42 -3.87 -11.79
C GLU A 49 2.99 -4.13 -12.30
N GLU A 50 2.42 -3.22 -13.09
CA GLU A 50 1.14 -3.43 -13.78
C GLU A 50 1.22 -4.62 -14.73
N LYS A 51 2.28 -4.71 -15.54
CA LYS A 51 2.51 -5.87 -16.42
C LYS A 51 2.70 -7.16 -15.64
N LYS A 52 3.36 -7.15 -14.47
CA LYS A 52 3.49 -8.35 -13.63
C LYS A 52 2.13 -8.86 -13.18
N LEU A 53 1.22 -7.95 -12.83
CA LEU A 53 -0.15 -8.28 -12.44
C LEU A 53 -0.97 -8.81 -13.63
N GLU A 54 -0.88 -8.16 -14.80
CA GLU A 54 -1.61 -8.58 -16.01
C GLU A 54 -1.16 -9.95 -16.53
N ASN A 55 0.15 -10.22 -16.47
CA ASN A 55 0.71 -11.45 -17.02
C ASN A 55 0.51 -12.68 -16.12
N ASN A 56 0.06 -12.50 -14.87
CA ASN A 56 -0.18 -13.61 -13.96
C ASN A 56 -1.60 -13.58 -13.38
N PRO A 57 -2.52 -14.42 -13.89
CA PRO A 57 -3.90 -14.50 -13.41
C PRO A 57 -4.05 -14.87 -11.93
N HIS A 58 -3.00 -15.42 -11.31
CA HIS A 58 -2.98 -15.78 -9.89
C HIS A 58 -2.49 -14.66 -8.98
N PHE A 59 -1.94 -13.58 -9.54
CA PHE A 59 -1.53 -12.43 -8.74
C PHE A 59 -2.73 -11.54 -8.43
N THR A 60 -2.77 -11.09 -7.19
CA THR A 60 -3.64 -10.04 -6.70
C THR A 60 -2.86 -8.73 -6.57
N ILE A 61 -3.56 -7.63 -6.31
CA ILE A 61 -2.92 -6.32 -6.10
C ILE A 61 -1.90 -6.32 -4.95
N GLY A 62 -2.00 -7.28 -4.03
CA GLY A 62 -1.09 -7.43 -2.90
C GLY A 62 0.28 -8.00 -3.29
N ASP A 63 0.34 -8.74 -4.40
CA ASP A 63 1.54 -9.46 -4.88
C ASP A 63 2.46 -8.57 -5.74
N VAL A 64 2.02 -7.34 -6.05
CA VAL A 64 2.80 -6.37 -6.82
C VAL A 64 3.00 -5.06 -6.06
N THR A 65 4.11 -4.38 -6.34
CA THR A 65 4.38 -3.08 -5.73
C THR A 65 3.54 -2.02 -6.41
N THR A 66 2.67 -1.33 -5.67
CA THR A 66 1.88 -0.23 -6.23
C THR A 66 2.58 1.10 -6.00
N ILE A 67 2.73 1.91 -7.05
CA ILE A 67 3.35 3.24 -7.01
C ILE A 67 2.32 4.24 -7.54
N ASN A 68 1.82 5.12 -6.67
CA ASN A 68 0.80 6.10 -7.02
C ASN A 68 1.28 7.52 -6.71
N LEU A 69 1.24 8.40 -7.71
CA LEU A 69 1.41 9.84 -7.51
C LEU A 69 0.13 10.42 -6.90
N THR A 70 0.19 10.87 -5.65
CA THR A 70 -1.01 11.30 -4.89
C THR A 70 -1.08 12.79 -4.66
N MET A 71 0.07 13.49 -4.70
CA MET A 71 0.13 14.93 -4.46
C MET A 71 1.16 15.60 -5.38
N ILE A 72 0.78 16.73 -5.97
CA ILE A 72 1.70 17.69 -6.60
C ILE A 72 1.29 19.10 -6.15
N ASN A 73 2.25 19.88 -5.65
CA ASN A 73 2.03 21.28 -5.31
C ASN A 73 3.31 22.12 -5.50
N GLY A 74 3.16 23.38 -5.84
CA GLY A 74 4.27 24.31 -6.08
C GLY A 74 3.88 25.39 -7.10
N GLY A 75 4.68 26.45 -7.20
CA GLY A 75 4.32 27.64 -7.97
C GLY A 75 3.93 28.82 -7.09
N VAL A 76 4.02 30.01 -7.68
CA VAL A 76 3.62 31.28 -7.03
C VAL A 76 2.75 32.10 -7.98
N GLN A 77 3.16 32.23 -9.25
CA GLN A 77 2.48 33.02 -10.28
C GLN A 77 2.68 32.39 -11.66
N ASP A 78 1.71 32.57 -12.57
CA ASP A 78 1.67 31.95 -13.90
C ASP A 78 2.90 32.25 -14.77
N ASN A 79 3.49 33.44 -14.63
CA ASN A 79 4.64 33.90 -15.40
C ASN A 79 5.99 33.75 -14.66
N VAL A 80 6.04 32.93 -13.60
CA VAL A 80 7.27 32.70 -12.82
C VAL A 80 7.59 31.22 -12.76
N VAL A 81 8.81 30.85 -13.16
CA VAL A 81 9.30 29.47 -13.03
C VAL A 81 9.44 29.13 -11.54
N PRO A 82 8.78 28.06 -11.04
CA PRO A 82 8.73 27.78 -9.61
C PRO A 82 10.13 27.47 -9.03
N PRO A 83 10.49 28.06 -7.88
CA PRO A 83 11.73 27.74 -7.19
C PRO A 83 11.69 26.36 -6.52
N MET A 84 10.48 25.88 -6.17
CA MET A 84 10.26 24.60 -5.51
C MET A 84 8.94 23.95 -5.92
N ILE A 85 8.94 22.63 -6.04
CA ILE A 85 7.75 21.77 -6.18
C ILE A 85 7.85 20.64 -5.16
N ASN A 86 6.74 20.31 -4.50
CA ASN A 86 6.62 19.11 -3.69
C ASN A 86 5.77 18.06 -4.40
N VAL A 87 6.22 16.81 -4.31
CA VAL A 87 5.56 15.66 -4.93
C VAL A 87 5.42 14.55 -3.91
N GLY A 88 4.22 14.01 -3.74
CA GLY A 88 3.94 12.89 -2.85
C GLY A 88 3.60 11.63 -3.62
N PHE A 89 4.22 10.51 -3.24
CA PHE A 89 3.90 9.18 -3.74
C PHE A 89 3.44 8.28 -2.60
N ASP A 90 2.35 7.54 -2.82
CA ASP A 90 1.96 6.37 -2.02
C ASP A 90 2.55 5.13 -2.70
N ILE A 91 3.55 4.54 -2.09
CA ILE A 91 4.22 3.32 -2.53
C ILE A 91 3.90 2.21 -1.55
N ARG A 92 3.41 1.07 -2.04
CA ARG A 92 3.13 -0.10 -1.20
C ARG A 92 3.88 -1.30 -1.76
N ILE A 93 4.88 -1.75 -1.02
CA ILE A 93 5.84 -2.76 -1.45
C ILE A 93 5.23 -4.16 -1.23
N ALA A 94 5.24 -5.00 -2.27
CA ALA A 94 4.79 -6.40 -2.20
C ALA A 94 5.71 -7.25 -1.31
N LEU A 95 5.18 -8.36 -0.80
CA LEU A 95 5.93 -9.35 -0.03
C LEU A 95 6.06 -10.64 -0.83
N ASP A 96 7.29 -11.10 -1.03
CA ASP A 96 7.58 -12.40 -1.62
C ASP A 96 7.73 -13.42 -0.48
N LEU A 97 6.77 -14.35 -0.24
CA LEU A 97 6.99 -15.74 0.28
C LEU A 97 5.73 -16.52 0.74
N ASP A 98 5.82 -17.85 0.56
CA ASP A 98 4.80 -18.92 0.62
C ASP A 98 4.54 -19.49 2.03
N HIS A 99 3.28 -19.84 2.37
CA HIS A 99 2.91 -20.47 3.64
C HIS A 99 1.71 -21.45 3.52
N LYS A 100 2.00 -22.76 3.52
CA LYS A 100 1.02 -23.85 3.68
C LYS A 100 1.12 -24.45 5.08
N PHE A 101 0.19 -24.16 6.00
CA PHE A 101 0.20 -24.80 7.33
C PHE A 101 -1.17 -25.10 7.97
N LEU A 102 -2.30 -24.62 7.45
CA LEU A 102 -3.59 -24.81 8.13
C LEU A 102 -4.55 -25.59 7.24
N ASN A 103 -4.99 -26.75 7.72
CA ASN A 103 -5.89 -27.68 7.04
C ASN A 103 -7.35 -27.17 7.08
N VAL A 104 -7.53 -25.92 6.66
CA VAL A 104 -8.76 -25.17 6.47
C VAL A 104 -8.61 -24.53 5.09
N GLU A 105 -9.65 -24.51 4.25
CA GLU A 105 -9.61 -23.72 3.01
C GLU A 105 -9.53 -22.23 3.39
N VAL A 106 -8.30 -21.75 3.48
CA VAL A 106 -7.96 -20.36 3.70
C VAL A 106 -7.64 -19.77 2.34
N ASP A 107 -8.21 -18.60 2.06
CA ASP A 107 -7.81 -17.76 0.95
C ASP A 107 -6.74 -16.79 1.48
N PRO A 108 -5.43 -17.09 1.27
CA PRO A 108 -4.35 -16.24 1.74
C PRO A 108 -4.33 -14.94 0.95
N GLN A 109 -4.36 -13.82 1.65
CA GLN A 109 -4.32 -12.50 1.03
C GLN A 109 -3.20 -11.67 1.63
N ILE A 110 -2.63 -10.76 0.83
CA ILE A 110 -1.74 -9.74 1.35
C ILE A 110 -2.61 -8.53 1.71
N CYS A 111 -2.56 -8.09 2.97
CA CYS A 111 -3.34 -6.95 3.42
C CYS A 111 -2.87 -5.68 2.68
N PRO A 112 -3.79 -4.92 2.04
CA PRO A 112 -3.44 -3.72 1.31
C PRO A 112 -3.10 -2.54 2.23
N GLY A 113 -3.56 -2.58 3.48
CA GLY A 113 -3.26 -1.62 4.55
C GLY A 113 -2.11 -2.07 5.45
N GLY A 114 -1.71 -1.22 6.39
CA GLY A 114 -0.72 -1.57 7.41
C GLY A 114 -1.42 -1.92 8.73
N THR A 115 -0.88 -2.91 9.46
CA THR A 115 -1.31 -3.22 10.83
C THR A 115 -0.12 -3.30 11.79
N ASP A 116 -0.38 -3.54 13.08
CA ASP A 116 0.65 -3.71 14.10
C ASP A 116 1.48 -4.99 13.91
N SER A 117 1.00 -5.94 13.08
CA SER A 117 1.72 -7.18 12.77
C SER A 117 3.13 -6.92 12.23
N LYS A 118 3.36 -5.80 11.53
CA LYS A 118 4.69 -5.43 11.04
C LYS A 118 5.72 -5.24 12.17
N TYR A 119 5.30 -4.70 13.32
CA TYR A 119 6.20 -4.44 14.45
C TYR A 119 6.55 -5.75 15.16
N LEU A 120 5.57 -6.66 15.31
CA LEU A 120 5.81 -8.00 15.86
C LEU A 120 6.79 -8.79 14.99
N ARG A 121 6.59 -8.80 13.67
CA ARG A 121 7.50 -9.47 12.74
C ARG A 121 8.91 -8.88 12.78
N SER A 122 9.06 -7.55 12.93
CA SER A 122 10.39 -6.91 12.99
C SER A 122 11.24 -7.34 14.19
N VAL A 123 10.62 -7.83 15.26
CA VAL A 123 11.32 -8.35 16.45
C VAL A 123 11.39 -9.89 16.45
N GLY A 124 11.10 -10.53 15.31
CA GLY A 124 11.18 -11.97 15.13
C GLY A 124 9.97 -12.76 15.65
N ILE A 125 8.88 -12.10 16.03
CA ILE A 125 7.64 -12.77 16.46
C ILE A 125 6.79 -13.07 15.22
N PRO A 126 6.48 -14.35 14.91
CA PRO A 126 5.57 -14.70 13.84
C PRO A 126 4.18 -14.11 14.09
N ALA A 127 3.63 -13.38 13.11
CA ALA A 127 2.30 -12.77 13.21
C ALA A 127 1.56 -12.85 11.87
N PHE A 128 0.27 -13.17 11.91
CA PHE A 128 -0.63 -13.13 10.78
C PHE A 128 -1.91 -12.37 11.16
N GLY A 129 -2.48 -11.63 10.20
CA GLY A 129 -3.78 -10.99 10.36
C GLY A 129 -4.89 -11.98 10.01
N TYR A 130 -6.00 -11.91 10.73
CA TYR A 130 -7.18 -12.72 10.43
C TYR A 130 -8.43 -11.84 10.47
N SER A 131 -9.28 -11.97 9.46
CA SER A 131 -10.57 -11.27 9.42
C SER A 131 -11.71 -12.28 9.24
N PRO A 132 -12.56 -12.49 10.27
CA PRO A 132 -13.70 -13.41 10.22
C PRO A 132 -14.91 -12.77 9.53
N MET A 133 -14.68 -12.01 8.46
CA MET A 133 -15.72 -11.29 7.73
C MET A 133 -15.84 -11.81 6.28
N PRO A 134 -16.26 -13.07 6.08
CA PRO A 134 -16.45 -13.59 4.73
C PRO A 134 -17.67 -12.93 4.08
N ASN A 135 -17.56 -12.62 2.79
CA ASN A 135 -18.67 -12.08 1.97
C ASN A 135 -19.29 -10.77 2.49
N THR A 136 -18.55 -10.01 3.29
CA THR A 136 -18.98 -8.68 3.73
C THR A 136 -18.51 -7.61 2.76
N LYS A 137 -19.35 -6.60 2.55
CA LYS A 137 -18.97 -5.40 1.78
C LYS A 137 -17.77 -4.73 2.44
N ILE A 138 -16.75 -4.41 1.65
CA ILE A 138 -15.58 -3.66 2.15
C ILE A 138 -15.98 -2.20 2.30
N LEU A 139 -16.11 -1.75 3.55
CA LEU A 139 -16.47 -0.37 3.92
C LEU A 139 -15.40 0.29 4.80
N LEU A 140 -14.18 -0.27 4.84
CA LEU A 140 -13.09 0.25 5.66
C LEU A 140 -12.83 1.73 5.34
N HIS A 141 -12.97 2.62 6.34
CA HIS A 141 -12.87 4.08 6.20
C HIS A 141 -13.96 4.72 5.28
N GLY A 142 -15.07 4.04 5.07
CA GLY A 142 -16.22 4.53 4.32
C GLY A 142 -17.25 5.27 5.19
N HIS A 143 -18.19 5.97 4.55
CA HIS A 143 -19.37 6.49 5.26
C HIS A 143 -20.24 5.32 5.73
N ASP A 144 -20.74 5.41 6.96
CA ASP A 144 -21.57 4.39 7.61
C ASP A 144 -20.92 2.99 7.58
N GLU A 145 -19.62 2.90 7.89
CA GLU A 145 -18.94 1.62 8.06
C GLU A 145 -19.68 0.73 9.07
N TYR A 146 -20.07 -0.48 8.65
CA TYR A 146 -20.81 -1.42 9.49
C TYR A 146 -20.38 -2.87 9.26
N LEU A 147 -20.73 -3.71 10.23
CA LEU A 147 -20.62 -5.16 10.15
C LEU A 147 -21.94 -5.80 10.60
N GLY A 148 -22.38 -6.85 9.92
CA GLY A 148 -23.57 -7.62 10.33
C GLY A 148 -23.36 -8.27 11.69
N ALA A 149 -24.36 -8.20 12.58
CA ALA A 149 -24.26 -8.75 13.93
C ALA A 149 -23.95 -10.26 13.93
N GLU A 150 -24.53 -11.02 12.99
CA GLU A 150 -24.23 -12.44 12.82
C GLU A 150 -22.77 -12.70 12.45
N THR A 151 -22.21 -11.91 11.52
CA THR A 151 -20.79 -11.99 11.14
C THR A 151 -19.88 -11.67 12.32
N TYR A 152 -20.23 -10.66 13.11
CA TYR A 152 -19.51 -10.31 14.32
C TYR A 152 -19.52 -11.45 15.36
N LEU A 153 -20.70 -12.00 15.67
CA LEU A 153 -20.85 -13.11 16.62
C LEU A 153 -20.09 -14.37 16.17
N ARG A 154 -20.19 -14.72 14.88
CA ARG A 154 -19.39 -15.79 14.28
C ARG A 154 -17.89 -15.54 14.42
N GLY A 155 -17.47 -14.28 14.28
CA GLY A 155 -16.08 -13.87 14.49
C GLY A 155 -15.58 -14.17 15.91
N ILE A 156 -16.41 -13.92 16.92
CA ILE A 156 -16.08 -14.25 18.33
C ILE A 156 -15.84 -15.75 18.50
N GLU A 157 -16.71 -16.59 17.94
CA GLU A 157 -16.57 -18.06 18.02
C GLU A 157 -15.25 -18.53 17.38
N ILE A 158 -14.90 -17.95 16.23
CA ILE A 158 -13.66 -18.31 15.54
C ILE A 158 -12.43 -17.85 16.33
N TYR A 159 -12.43 -16.61 16.82
CA TYR A 159 -11.32 -16.09 17.64
C TYR A 159 -11.13 -16.90 18.91
N THR A 160 -12.22 -17.31 19.57
CA THR A 160 -12.15 -18.17 20.77
C THR A 160 -11.42 -19.48 20.46
N LYS A 161 -11.73 -20.11 19.32
CA LYS A 161 -11.06 -21.34 18.87
C LYS A 161 -9.59 -21.10 18.52
N ILE A 162 -9.28 -20.02 17.78
CA ILE A 162 -7.91 -19.67 17.40
C ILE A 162 -7.05 -19.43 18.65
N ILE A 163 -7.49 -18.57 19.56
CA ILE A 163 -6.74 -18.22 20.77
C ILE A 163 -6.53 -19.47 21.63
N THR A 164 -7.57 -20.28 21.82
CA THR A 164 -7.47 -21.52 22.60
C THR A 164 -6.45 -22.48 21.98
N ASN A 165 -6.48 -22.68 20.66
CA ASN A 165 -5.54 -23.59 20.00
C ASN A 165 -4.11 -23.05 20.01
N VAL A 166 -3.92 -21.74 19.78
CA VAL A 166 -2.59 -21.10 19.79
C VAL A 166 -1.97 -21.07 21.19
N ALA A 167 -2.78 -20.87 22.24
CA ALA A 167 -2.32 -20.88 23.62
C ALA A 167 -1.96 -22.28 24.14
N ASN A 168 -2.43 -23.34 23.48
CA ASN A 168 -2.23 -24.74 23.85
C ASN A 168 -1.36 -25.50 22.85
N VAL A 169 -0.51 -24.80 22.09
CA VAL A 169 0.51 -25.45 21.24
C VAL A 169 1.67 -25.88 22.13
N GLU A 170 1.93 -27.19 22.20
CA GLU A 170 3.14 -27.76 22.82
C GLU A 170 4.39 -27.53 21.96
#